data_AF-A0A353V2Q0-F1
#
_entry.id   AF-A0A353V2Q0-F1
#
_cell.length_a   1.000
_cell.length_b   1.000
_cell.length_c   1.000
_cell.angle_alpha   90.00
_cell.angle_beta   90.00
_cell.angle_gamma   90.00
#
_symmetry.space_group_name_H-M   'P 1'
#
loop_
_entity.id
_entity.type
_entity.pdbx_description
1 polymer ?
#
loop_
_entity_poly.entity_id
_entity_poly.type
_entity_poly.pdbx_seq_one_letter_code
_entity_poly.pdbx_strand_id
1 'polypeptide(L)'
;MNIRVLGAFGGEGLGHRPSSFLVNDRLLVDGGSVTGALTVPEQLVIEHALVSHAHLDHIAGLVYLTETLGFCESGAAVTIASIDPVITTLRAGVFNNVLWPDFSRIPHADVPVVKYRTLVEDVEQRVG
;
A
#
# COMPACT_ATOMS: atom_id res chain seq x y z
N MET A 1 11.87 3.42 17.07
CA MET A 1 10.96 3.73 15.96
C MET A 1 11.68 4.68 15.02
N ASN A 2 11.84 4.31 13.75
CA ASN A 2 12.41 5.16 12.70
C ASN A 2 11.30 5.48 11.67
N ILE A 3 11.23 6.73 11.24
CA ILE A 3 10.30 7.19 10.21
C ILE A 3 11.11 7.83 9.09
N ARG A 4 10.94 7.33 7.86
CA ARG A 4 11.50 7.90 6.65
C ARG A 4 10.38 8.51 5.81
N VAL A 5 10.55 9.79 5.46
CA VAL A 5 9.61 10.50 4.58
C VAL A 5 9.87 10.10 3.14
N LEU A 6 8.92 9.42 2.50
CA LEU A 6 8.97 9.09 1.08
C LEU A 6 8.34 10.22 0.27
N GLY A 7 7.21 10.75 0.72
CA GLY A 7 6.56 11.93 0.18
C GLY A 7 5.68 12.63 1.22
N ALA A 8 5.54 13.95 1.06
CA ALA A 8 4.83 14.82 2.01
C ALA A 8 4.14 15.99 1.28
N PHE A 9 3.78 15.80 0.02
CA PHE A 9 3.05 16.77 -0.78
C PHE A 9 1.63 16.28 -1.04
N GLY A 10 0.66 17.18 -1.18
CA GLY A 10 -0.73 16.83 -1.53
C GLY A 10 -0.94 16.52 -3.02
N GLY A 11 0.13 16.24 -3.76
CA GLY A 11 0.09 16.04 -5.21
C GLY A 11 1.46 15.68 -5.77
N GLU A 12 1.48 15.27 -7.03
CA GLU A 12 2.69 14.85 -7.74
C GLU A 12 3.25 15.95 -8.65
N GLY A 13 4.58 16.03 -8.73
CA GLY A 13 5.28 16.92 -9.63
C GLY A 13 6.79 16.67 -9.62
N LEU A 14 7.55 17.42 -10.40
CA LEU A 14 9.00 17.29 -10.43
C LEU A 14 9.59 17.59 -9.04
N GLY A 15 10.12 16.56 -8.38
CA GLY A 15 10.62 16.65 -7.00
C GLY A 15 9.54 16.65 -5.91
N HIS A 16 8.26 16.54 -6.26
CA HIS A 16 7.14 16.49 -5.31
C HIS A 16 6.49 15.12 -5.36
N ARG A 17 6.55 14.40 -4.24
CA ARG A 17 5.98 13.06 -4.08
C ARG A 17 4.77 13.10 -3.14
N PRO A 18 3.61 12.54 -3.57
CA PRO A 18 2.43 12.38 -2.74
C PRO A 18 2.67 11.70 -1.39
N SER A 19 1.72 11.85 -0.45
CA SER A 19 1.81 11.37 0.94
C SER A 19 2.25 9.91 1.04
N SER A 20 3.38 9.66 1.72
CA SER A 20 3.89 8.32 1.98
C SER A 20 5.03 8.35 2.99
N PHE A 21 4.89 7.58 4.07
CA PHE A 21 5.90 7.50 5.13
C PHE A 21 6.23 6.03 5.40
N LEU A 22 7.51 5.73 5.57
CA LEU A 22 7.98 4.38 5.88
C LEU A 22 8.43 4.29 7.33
N VAL A 23 7.82 3.37 8.09
CA VAL A 23 8.09 3.12 9.49
C VAL A 23 8.85 1.81 9.64
N ASN A 24 10.02 1.87 10.28
CA ASN A 24 10.92 0.72 10.52
C ASN A 24 11.12 -0.16 9.28
N ASP A 25 11.20 0.45 8.10
CA ASP A 25 11.44 -0.17 6.79
C ASP A 25 10.36 -1.15 6.28
N ARG A 26 9.28 -1.38 7.03
CA ARG A 26 8.31 -2.45 6.74
C ARG A 26 6.85 -2.01 6.68
N LEU A 27 6.50 -0.87 7.29
CA LEU A 27 5.14 -0.36 7.35
C LEU A 27 5.03 0.99 6.67
N LEU A 28 4.15 1.08 5.69
CA LEU A 28 3.76 2.33 5.06
C LEU A 28 2.64 3.01 5.85
N VAL A 29 2.71 4.33 6.03
CA VAL A 29 1.58 5.18 6.40
C VAL A 29 1.25 6.01 5.16
N ASP A 30 0.08 5.73 4.57
CA ASP A 30 -0.24 5.99 3.17
C ASP A 30 0.81 5.42 2.19
N GLY A 31 0.47 5.39 0.92
CA GLY A 31 1.35 4.88 -0.13
C GLY A 31 1.15 5.63 -1.44
N GLY A 32 1.02 6.95 -1.39
CA GLY A 32 0.93 7.80 -2.58
C GLY A 32 2.17 7.73 -3.47
N SER A 33 3.34 7.58 -2.86
CA SER A 33 4.63 7.37 -3.54
C SER A 33 5.45 6.31 -2.85
N VAL A 34 5.69 5.19 -3.54
CA VAL A 34 6.48 4.07 -3.03
C VAL A 34 7.60 3.74 -4.01
N THR A 35 7.24 3.32 -5.21
CA THR A 35 8.19 2.83 -6.23
C THR A 35 9.11 3.93 -6.78
N GLY A 36 8.66 5.19 -6.81
CA GLY A 36 9.49 6.35 -7.14
C GLY A 36 10.36 6.88 -5.99
N ALA A 37 10.26 6.27 -4.80
CA ALA A 37 11.02 6.68 -3.61
C ALA A 37 11.95 5.59 -3.06
N LEU A 38 11.70 4.32 -3.42
CA LEU A 38 12.38 3.15 -2.88
C LEU A 38 12.99 2.30 -3.98
N THR A 39 14.16 1.71 -3.70
CA THR A 39 14.71 0.65 -4.55
C THR A 39 13.87 -0.63 -4.46
N VAL A 40 13.96 -1.52 -5.45
CA VAL A 40 13.22 -2.79 -5.44
C VAL A 40 13.46 -3.62 -4.16
N PRO A 41 14.71 -3.81 -3.66
CA PRO A 41 14.93 -4.54 -2.42
C PRO A 41 14.25 -3.90 -1.20
N GLU A 42 14.16 -2.57 -1.15
CA GLU A 42 13.42 -1.87 -0.08
C GLU A 42 11.91 -2.02 -0.20
N GLN A 43 11.38 -2.17 -1.42
CA GLN A 43 9.96 -2.43 -1.65
C GLN A 43 9.56 -3.85 -1.23
N LEU A 44 10.43 -4.83 -1.49
CA LEU A 44 10.17 -6.25 -1.21
C LEU A 44 10.01 -6.57 0.29
N VAL A 45 10.60 -5.75 1.17
CA VAL A 45 10.50 -5.93 2.63
C VAL A 45 9.28 -5.26 3.26
N ILE A 46 8.45 -4.56 2.47
CA ILE A 46 7.22 -3.93 2.95
C ILE A 46 6.15 -4.99 3.18
N GLU A 47 5.61 -5.02 4.39
CA GLU A 47 4.63 -6.02 4.84
C GLU A 47 3.26 -5.40 5.12
N HIS A 48 3.22 -4.10 5.44
CA HIS A 48 2.02 -3.41 5.89
C HIS A 48 1.85 -2.04 5.24
N ALA A 49 0.61 -1.65 5.01
CA ALA A 49 0.24 -0.28 4.65
C ALA A 49 -0.98 0.14 5.48
N LEU A 50 -0.82 1.16 6.33
CA LEU A 50 -1.92 1.85 7.00
C LEU A 50 -2.37 3.00 6.11
N VAL A 51 -3.57 2.90 5.55
CA VAL A 51 -4.10 3.90 4.62
C VAL A 51 -5.12 4.78 5.32
N SER A 52 -4.92 6.10 5.24
CA SER A 52 -5.82 7.08 5.85
C SER A 52 -7.15 7.19 5.09
N HIS A 53 -7.10 7.33 3.76
CA HIS A 53 -8.27 7.39 2.88
C HIS A 53 -7.91 7.02 1.44
N ALA A 54 -8.93 6.84 0.58
CA ALA A 54 -8.77 6.24 -0.74
C ALA A 54 -8.48 7.21 -1.89
N HIS A 55 -8.10 8.47 -1.62
CA HIS A 55 -7.69 9.37 -2.70
C HIS A 55 -6.35 8.91 -3.31
N LEU A 56 -6.19 9.14 -4.62
CA LEU A 56 -5.06 8.59 -5.39
C LEU A 56 -3.70 9.04 -4.86
N ASP A 57 -3.57 10.27 -4.40
CA ASP A 57 -2.35 10.80 -3.79
C ASP A 57 -1.98 10.12 -2.46
N HIS A 58 -2.83 9.25 -1.92
CA HIS A 58 -2.55 8.41 -0.76
C HIS A 58 -2.37 6.92 -1.10
N ILE A 59 -2.68 6.48 -2.33
CA ILE A 59 -2.69 5.04 -2.68
C ILE A 59 -2.00 4.68 -4.00
N ALA A 60 -1.70 5.64 -4.88
CA ALA A 60 -1.21 5.36 -6.23
C ALA A 60 0.11 4.56 -6.23
N GLY A 61 1.02 4.86 -5.30
CA GLY A 61 2.25 4.09 -5.12
C GLY A 61 2.03 2.64 -4.65
N LEU A 62 0.93 2.33 -3.94
CA LEU A 62 0.59 0.96 -3.56
C LEU A 62 0.28 0.10 -4.79
N VAL A 63 -0.37 0.69 -5.80
CA VAL A 63 -0.70 0.02 -7.06
C VAL A 63 0.57 -0.53 -7.72
N TYR A 64 1.61 0.28 -7.85
CA TYR A 64 2.91 -0.14 -8.41
C TYR A 64 3.73 -1.03 -7.45
N LEU A 65 3.61 -0.83 -6.13
CA LEU A 65 4.22 -1.72 -5.15
C LEU A 65 3.73 -3.15 -5.33
N THR A 66 2.42 -3.35 -5.49
CA THR A 66 1.84 -4.70 -5.64
C THR A 66 2.32 -5.43 -6.89
N GLU A 67 2.60 -4.70 -7.98
CA GLU A 67 3.27 -5.26 -9.14
C GLU A 67 4.68 -5.76 -8.79
N THR A 68 5.49 -4.91 -8.13
CA THR A 68 6.84 -5.30 -7.71
C THR A 68 6.83 -6.53 -6.79
N LEU A 69 5.95 -6.54 -5.79
CA LEU A 69 5.79 -7.69 -4.89
C LEU A 69 5.38 -8.96 -5.64
N GLY A 70 4.41 -8.87 -6.55
CA GLY A 70 3.89 -10.02 -7.27
C GLY A 70 4.83 -10.62 -8.32
N PHE A 71 5.70 -9.80 -8.93
CA PHE A 71 6.58 -10.25 -10.01
C PHE A 71 8.03 -10.47 -9.62
N CYS A 72 8.52 -9.83 -8.54
CA CYS A 72 9.92 -9.94 -8.15
C CYS A 72 10.19 -10.99 -7.07
N GLU A 73 9.21 -11.35 -6.23
CA GLU A 73 9.41 -12.33 -5.16
C GLU A 73 8.15 -13.16 -4.85
N SER A 74 8.27 -14.48 -5.03
CA SER A 74 7.18 -15.41 -4.70
C SER A 74 6.85 -15.36 -3.21
N GLY A 75 5.59 -15.02 -2.90
CA GLY A 75 5.09 -14.97 -1.53
C GLY A 75 5.21 -13.60 -0.85
N ALA A 76 5.86 -12.62 -1.50
CA ALA A 76 5.85 -11.25 -1.02
C ALA A 76 4.42 -10.67 -1.11
N ALA A 77 3.98 -10.02 -0.03
CA ALA A 77 2.63 -9.52 0.10
C ALA A 77 2.56 -8.32 1.06
N VAL A 78 1.60 -7.44 0.80
CA VAL A 78 1.30 -6.30 1.67
C VAL A 78 -0.10 -6.44 2.26
N THR A 79 -0.21 -6.22 3.57
CA THR A 79 -1.50 -6.09 4.25
C THR A 79 -1.90 -4.63 4.31
N ILE A 80 -2.91 -4.26 3.54
CA ILE A 80 -3.52 -2.93 3.56
C ILE A 80 -4.55 -2.88 4.69
N ALA A 81 -4.28 -2.05 5.69
CA ALA A 81 -5.14 -1.80 6.84
C ALA A 81 -5.78 -0.42 6.76
N SER A 82 -7.10 -0.36 6.92
CA SER A 82 -7.87 0.89 6.99
C SER A 82 -9.28 0.60 7.49
N ILE A 83 -10.12 1.63 7.63
CA ILE A 83 -11.55 1.49 7.92
C ILE A 83 -12.31 0.86 6.74
N ASP A 84 -13.49 0.31 7.02
CA ASP A 84 -14.29 -0.43 6.03
C ASP A 84 -14.57 0.36 4.74
N PRO A 85 -14.98 1.64 4.79
CA PRO A 85 -15.23 2.41 3.57
C PRO A 85 -14.02 2.49 2.63
N VAL A 86 -12.81 2.59 3.19
CA VAL A 86 -11.56 2.66 2.40
C VAL A 86 -11.24 1.31 1.78
N ILE A 87 -11.33 0.23 2.56
CA ILE A 87 -11.09 -1.13 2.08
C ILE A 87 -12.09 -1.50 0.97
N THR A 88 -13.37 -1.20 1.17
CA THR A 88 -14.43 -1.41 0.17
C THR A 88 -14.15 -0.62 -1.11
N THR A 89 -13.71 0.64 -0.98
CA THR A 89 -13.32 1.46 -2.13
C THR A 89 -12.14 0.86 -2.90
N LEU A 90 -11.11 0.38 -2.20
CA LEU A 90 -9.94 -0.24 -2.85
C LEU A 90 -10.30 -1.54 -3.58
N ARG A 91 -11.14 -2.38 -2.99
CA ARG A 91 -11.63 -3.62 -3.63
C ARG A 91 -12.45 -3.34 -4.89
N ALA A 92 -13.38 -2.39 -4.81
CA ALA A 92 -14.28 -2.09 -5.92
C ALA A 92 -13.62 -1.23 -7.01
N GLY A 93 -12.72 -0.32 -6.62
CA GLY A 93 -12.19 0.73 -7.49
C GLY A 93 -10.78 0.50 -8.01
N VAL A 94 -9.95 -0.29 -7.32
CA VAL A 94 -8.52 -0.44 -7.66
C VAL A 94 -8.18 -1.86 -8.06
N PHE A 95 -8.23 -2.80 -7.12
CA PHE A 95 -7.81 -4.18 -7.34
C PHE A 95 -9.00 -5.03 -7.81
N ASN A 96 -9.41 -4.83 -9.06
CA ASN A 96 -10.67 -5.35 -9.60
C ASN A 96 -10.58 -5.95 -11.02
N ASN A 97 -9.38 -6.06 -11.60
CA ASN A 97 -9.11 -6.44 -13.00
C ASN A 97 -9.71 -5.50 -14.06
N VAL A 98 -10.21 -4.33 -13.67
CA VAL A 98 -10.71 -3.29 -14.58
C VAL A 98 -9.76 -2.11 -14.59
N LEU A 99 -9.47 -1.54 -13.42
CA LEU A 99 -8.49 -0.46 -13.28
C LEU A 99 -7.07 -1.02 -13.16
N TRP A 100 -6.90 -2.01 -12.28
CA TRP A 100 -5.62 -2.67 -12.03
C TRP A 100 -5.81 -4.17 -11.84
N PRO A 101 -4.79 -5.03 -12.09
CA PRO A 101 -4.86 -6.44 -11.75
C PRO A 101 -5.30 -6.64 -10.30
N ASP A 102 -6.20 -7.59 -10.08
CA ASP A 102 -6.68 -7.91 -8.75
C ASP A 102 -5.63 -8.73 -7.98
N PHE A 103 -4.65 -8.01 -7.42
CA PHE A 103 -3.62 -8.57 -6.55
C PHE A 103 -4.16 -9.14 -5.23
N SER A 104 -5.45 -8.97 -4.93
CA SER A 104 -6.09 -9.71 -3.83
C SER A 104 -6.48 -11.14 -4.20
N ARG A 105 -6.35 -11.49 -5.49
CA ARG A 105 -6.57 -12.83 -6.04
C ARG A 105 -5.35 -13.39 -6.77
N ILE A 106 -4.35 -12.56 -7.07
CA ILE A 106 -3.11 -12.92 -7.77
C ILE A 106 -1.97 -13.11 -6.76
N PRO A 107 -1.12 -14.15 -6.91
CA PRO A 107 -1.20 -15.21 -7.92
C PRO A 107 -2.34 -16.20 -7.70
N HIS A 108 -2.71 -16.43 -6.43
CA HIS A 108 -3.89 -17.21 -6.03
C HIS A 108 -4.52 -16.59 -4.78
N ALA A 109 -5.83 -16.77 -4.61
CA ALA A 109 -6.57 -16.21 -3.48
C ALA A 109 -6.10 -16.72 -2.10
N ASP A 110 -5.45 -17.88 -2.04
CA ASP A 110 -4.87 -18.44 -0.79
C ASP A 110 -3.53 -17.79 -0.43
N VAL A 111 -2.80 -17.28 -1.42
CA VAL A 111 -1.49 -16.62 -1.25
C VAL A 111 -1.45 -15.31 -2.04
N PRO A 112 -2.36 -14.35 -1.78
CA PRO A 112 -2.46 -13.14 -2.58
C PRO A 112 -1.38 -12.13 -2.18
N VAL A 113 -1.00 -11.29 -3.14
CA VAL A 113 -0.07 -10.17 -2.93
C VAL A 113 -0.71 -9.08 -2.07
N VAL A 114 -2.01 -8.85 -2.21
CA VAL A 114 -2.76 -7.87 -1.40
C VAL A 114 -3.66 -8.60 -0.42
N LYS A 115 -3.47 -8.31 0.86
CA LYS A 115 -4.38 -8.69 1.95
C LYS A 115 -5.03 -7.43 2.47
N TYR A 116 -6.30 -7.53 2.86
CA TYR A 116 -7.00 -6.41 3.48
C TYR A 116 -7.29 -6.71 4.94
N ARG A 117 -7.11 -5.70 5.78
CA ARG A 117 -7.50 -5.73 7.19
C ARG A 117 -8.37 -4.52 7.51
N THR A 118 -9.64 -4.75 7.74
CA THR A 118 -10.54 -3.71 8.24
C THR A 118 -10.21 -3.38 9.70
N LEU A 119 -10.10 -2.10 10.02
CA LEU A 119 -9.90 -1.57 11.36
C LEU A 119 -11.23 -1.05 11.91
N VAL A 120 -11.46 -1.29 13.20
CA VAL A 120 -12.59 -0.72 13.95
C VAL A 120 -12.28 0.72 14.37
N GLU A 121 -13.24 1.62 14.23
CA GLU A 121 -13.08 3.01 14.65
C GLU A 121 -13.08 3.16 16.19
N ASP A 122 -12.47 4.24 16.69
CA ASP A 122 -12.45 4.60 18.12
C ASP A 122 -11.86 3.56 19.09
N VAL A 123 -11.09 2.59 18.57
CA VAL A 123 -10.38 1.61 19.38
C VAL A 123 -8.93 1.44 18.96
N GLU A 124 -8.05 1.33 19.94
CA GLU A 124 -6.63 1.06 19.68
C GLU A 124 -6.48 -0.34 19.08
N GLN A 125 -5.81 -0.41 17.93
CA GLN A 125 -5.50 -1.66 17.24
C GLN A 125 -4.07 -1.62 16.73
N ARG A 126 -3.36 -2.72 16.94
CA ARG A 126 -2.00 -2.88 16.42
C ARG A 126 -2.01 -3.09 14.91
N VAL A 127 -1.17 -2.35 14.18
CA VAL A 127 -0.90 -2.53 12.74
C VAL A 127 0.61 -2.74 12.58
N GLY A 128 1.02 -3.92 12.12
CA GLY A 128 2.41 -4.38 12.22
C GLY A 128 2.84 -4.76 13.64
#